data_AF-A0A939Z9H5-F1
#
_entry.id   AF-A0A939Z9H5-F1
#
_cell.length_a   1.000
_cell.length_b   1.000
_cell.length_c   1.000
_cell.angle_alpha   90.00
_cell.angle_beta   90.00
_cell.angle_gamma   90.00
#
_symmetry.space_group_name_H-M   'P 1'
#
loop_
_entity.id
_entity.type
_entity.pdbx_description
1 polymer ?
#
loop_
_entity_poly.entity_id
_entity_poly.type
_entity_poly.pdbx_seq_one_letter_code
_entity_poly.pdbx_strand_id
1 'polypeptide(L)'
;MAERQTEKKKAKNSATLGDIFRSLRELVSVSWKSHQKKRRRAQKKKLEERRLKPQLTKKQLLRRRKKRNRVIRRVCLCVVTALALIVGALAAVLGTVFYGPSRTASDQLVNSLLETSALKFVPRLYFSKEQVEEIVARNAVIVPEEKTDTSLVVVSAKSDDPGQDPEEIRDIELVEVKGPTYKGYMLIVRDPSRVKVGVCHNPFKERYGKFLDEIAEEENAVAAINAGGFEDDNGSGKGGIPIGVVYKDGVQLWSETDTYYDTLIGFNYDDKLIIATGLSGHQSRELNLRDGVTFGPALVVNGEAAVIKGSSSGLNPRTAIGQRADGAVLMLVIDGRQPNSLGASLSDLISIMLEYGAVNAANLDGGSSSKLYYQGKFINDGVAVTGSRRLATAFIVK
;
A
#
# COMPACT_ATOMS: atom_id res chain seq x y z
N MET A 1 16.98 -77.76 -43.52
CA MET A 1 16.78 -77.50 -42.08
C MET A 1 17.55 -76.24 -41.72
N ALA A 2 17.00 -75.42 -40.83
CA ALA A 2 17.63 -74.29 -40.12
C ALA A 2 17.93 -72.93 -40.81
N GLU A 3 17.72 -72.69 -42.11
CA GLU A 3 18.08 -71.36 -42.70
C GLU A 3 17.07 -70.67 -43.63
N ARG A 4 15.84 -71.16 -43.76
CA ARG A 4 14.77 -70.49 -44.54
C ARG A 4 13.48 -70.20 -43.79
N GLN A 5 13.49 -70.33 -42.46
CA GLN A 5 12.34 -70.03 -41.60
C GLN A 5 12.48 -68.72 -40.79
N THR A 6 13.60 -68.01 -40.91
CA THR A 6 13.85 -66.74 -40.22
C THR A 6 13.66 -65.49 -41.10
N GLU A 7 13.44 -65.62 -42.40
CA GLU A 7 13.23 -64.47 -43.32
C GLU A 7 11.77 -64.23 -43.75
N LYS A 8 10.86 -65.19 -43.58
CA LYS A 8 9.43 -65.01 -43.96
C LYS A 8 8.50 -64.64 -42.80
N LYS A 9 9.02 -64.44 -41.59
CA LYS A 9 8.26 -63.98 -40.40
C LYS A 9 8.48 -62.50 -40.06
N LYS A 10 9.10 -61.71 -40.94
CA LYS A 10 9.43 -60.28 -40.73
C LYS A 10 8.77 -59.29 -41.70
N ALA A 11 7.80 -59.69 -42.52
CA ALA A 11 7.25 -58.81 -43.59
C ALA A 11 5.72 -58.77 -43.72
N LYS A 12 4.95 -59.10 -42.67
CA LYS A 12 3.48 -58.96 -42.68
C LYS A 12 2.96 -58.53 -41.32
N ASN A 13 3.32 -57.31 -40.93
CA ASN A 13 2.59 -56.39 -40.04
C ASN A 13 3.53 -55.27 -39.55
N SER A 14 4.19 -54.57 -40.48
CA SER A 14 4.78 -53.26 -40.19
C SER A 14 4.01 -52.22 -41.01
N ALA A 15 2.83 -51.82 -40.54
CA ALA A 15 2.36 -50.49 -40.90
C ALA A 15 3.45 -49.54 -40.36
N THR A 16 4.16 -48.86 -41.26
CA THR A 16 5.19 -47.93 -40.80
C THR A 16 4.52 -46.84 -39.96
N LEU A 17 5.24 -46.24 -39.01
CA LEU A 17 4.74 -45.07 -38.28
C LEU A 17 4.15 -44.02 -39.25
N GLY A 18 4.75 -43.88 -40.43
CA GLY A 18 4.25 -43.06 -41.54
C GLY A 18 2.85 -43.45 -42.05
N ASP A 19 2.54 -44.74 -42.16
CA ASP A 19 1.22 -45.22 -42.63
C ASP A 19 0.13 -45.03 -41.57
N ILE A 20 0.46 -45.24 -40.30
CA ILE A 20 -0.46 -44.96 -39.18
C ILE A 20 -0.72 -43.45 -39.07
N PHE A 21 0.32 -42.62 -39.19
CA PHE A 21 0.19 -41.16 -39.22
C PHE A 21 -0.62 -40.70 -40.44
N ARG A 22 -0.46 -41.33 -41.61
CA ARG A 22 -1.22 -40.99 -42.83
C ARG A 22 -2.70 -41.34 -42.67
N SER A 23 -3.01 -42.52 -42.12
CA SER A 23 -4.40 -42.93 -41.85
C SER A 23 -5.07 -42.07 -40.76
N LEU A 24 -4.36 -41.73 -39.69
CA LEU A 24 -4.84 -40.76 -38.68
C LEU A 24 -5.05 -39.37 -39.27
N ARG A 25 -4.13 -38.89 -40.12
CA ARG A 25 -4.30 -37.60 -40.83
C ARG A 25 -5.52 -37.62 -41.73
N GLU A 26 -5.76 -38.71 -42.44
CA GLU A 26 -6.95 -38.86 -43.29
C GLU A 26 -8.23 -38.87 -42.46
N LEU A 27 -8.31 -39.67 -41.39
CA LEU A 27 -9.46 -39.72 -40.47
C LEU A 27 -9.73 -38.36 -39.82
N VAL A 28 -8.68 -37.67 -39.34
CA VAL A 28 -8.78 -36.31 -38.80
C VAL A 28 -9.22 -35.33 -39.90
N SER A 29 -8.71 -35.44 -41.12
CA SER A 29 -9.11 -34.55 -42.23
C SER A 29 -10.58 -34.78 -42.64
N VAL A 30 -11.05 -36.03 -42.64
CA VAL A 30 -12.43 -36.38 -42.98
C VAL A 30 -13.37 -35.91 -41.87
N SER A 31 -13.00 -36.12 -40.60
CA SER A 31 -13.72 -35.60 -39.44
C SER A 31 -13.76 -34.07 -39.44
N TRP A 32 -12.63 -33.41 -39.73
CA TRP A 32 -12.54 -31.94 -39.80
C TRP A 32 -13.37 -31.37 -40.96
N LYS A 33 -13.33 -32.00 -42.15
CA LYS A 33 -14.18 -31.64 -43.30
C LYS A 33 -15.67 -31.84 -42.97
N SER A 34 -16.03 -32.91 -42.28
CA SER A 34 -17.39 -33.17 -41.77
C SER A 34 -17.85 -32.07 -40.80
N HIS A 35 -16.99 -31.70 -39.85
CA HIS A 35 -17.27 -30.67 -38.85
C HIS A 35 -17.39 -29.27 -39.49
N GLN A 36 -16.54 -28.94 -40.46
CA GLN A 36 -16.65 -27.71 -41.25
C GLN A 36 -17.95 -27.67 -42.09
N LYS A 37 -18.34 -28.80 -42.68
CA LYS A 37 -19.61 -28.91 -43.45
C LYS A 37 -20.83 -28.73 -42.55
N LYS A 38 -20.82 -29.29 -41.32
CA LYS A 38 -21.86 -29.06 -40.30
C LYS A 38 -21.91 -27.59 -39.88
N ARG A 39 -20.77 -26.95 -39.62
CA ARG A 39 -20.70 -25.50 -39.31
C ARG A 39 -21.23 -24.62 -40.44
N ARG A 40 -20.84 -24.91 -41.69
CA ARG A 40 -21.35 -24.19 -42.88
C ARG A 40 -22.86 -24.36 -43.06
N ARG A 41 -23.40 -25.56 -42.83
CA ARG A 41 -24.85 -25.81 -42.83
C ARG A 41 -25.56 -25.06 -41.71
N ALA A 42 -25.01 -25.05 -40.49
CA ALA A 42 -25.58 -24.30 -39.37
C ALA A 42 -25.54 -22.78 -39.61
N GLN A 43 -24.46 -22.27 -40.20
CA GLN A 43 -24.36 -20.86 -40.60
C GLN A 43 -25.34 -20.51 -41.73
N LYS A 44 -25.46 -21.35 -42.77
CA LYS A 44 -26.46 -21.18 -43.83
C LYS A 44 -27.88 -21.21 -43.26
N LYS A 45 -28.20 -22.15 -42.38
CA LYS A 45 -29.50 -22.25 -41.72
C LYS A 45 -29.80 -21.02 -40.87
N LYS A 46 -28.83 -20.54 -40.07
CA LYS A 46 -28.96 -19.26 -39.33
C LYS A 46 -29.12 -18.05 -40.26
N LEU A 47 -28.51 -18.06 -41.43
CA LEU A 47 -28.61 -16.97 -42.43
C LEU A 47 -29.96 -16.99 -43.14
N GLU A 48 -30.46 -18.17 -43.50
CA GLU A 48 -31.80 -18.37 -44.07
C GLU A 48 -32.89 -18.04 -43.05
N GLU A 49 -32.78 -18.50 -41.80
CA GLU A 49 -33.67 -18.11 -40.70
C GLU A 49 -33.65 -16.58 -40.45
N ARG A 50 -32.51 -15.92 -40.67
CA ARG A 50 -32.42 -14.45 -40.62
C ARG A 50 -33.06 -13.77 -41.82
N ARG A 51 -33.01 -14.38 -43.01
CA ARG A 51 -33.68 -13.88 -44.23
C ARG A 51 -35.20 -14.09 -44.19
N LEU A 52 -35.66 -15.17 -43.57
CA LEU A 52 -37.09 -15.50 -43.39
C LEU A 52 -37.75 -14.72 -42.24
N LYS A 53 -36.98 -14.10 -41.34
CA LYS A 53 -37.55 -13.19 -40.33
C LYS A 53 -38.11 -11.94 -41.03
N PRO A 54 -39.39 -11.60 -40.84
CA PRO A 54 -39.96 -10.41 -41.46
C PRO A 54 -39.13 -9.18 -41.08
N GLN A 55 -38.66 -8.45 -42.10
CA GLN A 55 -37.94 -7.20 -41.87
C GLN A 55 -38.90 -6.21 -41.21
N LEU A 56 -38.57 -5.79 -39.98
CA LEU A 56 -39.37 -4.82 -39.24
C LEU A 56 -39.51 -3.54 -40.06
N THR A 57 -40.75 -3.10 -40.26
CA THR A 57 -41.01 -1.83 -40.94
C THR A 57 -40.35 -0.66 -40.19
N LYS A 58 -40.01 0.43 -40.89
CA LYS A 58 -39.45 1.64 -40.25
C LYS A 58 -40.26 2.11 -39.04
N LYS A 59 -41.61 2.02 -39.10
CA LYS A 59 -42.52 2.31 -37.98
C LYS A 59 -42.33 1.35 -36.78
N GLN A 60 -42.15 0.06 -37.02
CA GLN A 60 -41.91 -0.93 -35.94
C GLN A 60 -40.53 -0.76 -35.30
N LEU A 61 -39.49 -0.45 -36.09
CA LEU A 61 -38.14 -0.12 -35.58
C LEU A 61 -38.17 1.16 -34.72
N LEU A 62 -38.86 2.21 -35.17
CA LEU A 62 -39.06 3.44 -34.40
C LEU A 62 -39.83 3.18 -33.10
N ARG A 63 -40.90 2.38 -33.11
CA ARG A 63 -41.64 1.99 -31.90
C ARG A 63 -40.78 1.20 -30.92
N ARG A 64 -39.97 0.23 -31.41
CA ARG A 64 -39.01 -0.52 -30.58
C ARG A 64 -37.94 0.40 -30.00
N ARG A 65 -37.38 1.33 -30.78
CA ARG A 65 -36.42 2.34 -30.29
C ARG A 65 -37.04 3.24 -29.22
N LYS A 66 -38.26 3.74 -29.42
CA LYS A 66 -38.99 4.52 -28.41
C LYS A 66 -39.26 3.73 -27.13
N LYS A 67 -39.68 2.47 -27.24
CA LYS A 67 -39.90 1.58 -26.08
C LYS A 67 -38.59 1.31 -25.34
N ARG A 68 -37.51 0.99 -26.05
CA ARG A 68 -36.16 0.79 -25.49
C ARG A 68 -35.66 2.04 -24.78
N ASN A 69 -35.75 3.21 -25.41
CA ASN A 69 -35.33 4.48 -24.80
C ASN A 69 -36.16 4.82 -23.56
N ARG A 70 -37.47 4.48 -23.55
CA ARG A 70 -38.33 4.64 -22.37
C ARG A 70 -37.89 3.73 -21.22
N VAL A 71 -37.54 2.48 -21.50
CA VAL A 71 -37.01 1.53 -20.49
C VAL A 71 -35.67 2.02 -19.97
N ILE A 72 -34.72 2.38 -20.84
CA ILE A 72 -33.41 2.92 -20.44
C ILE A 72 -33.60 4.16 -19.56
N ARG A 73 -34.44 5.11 -19.94
CA ARG A 73 -34.71 6.31 -19.14
C ARG A 73 -35.28 5.97 -17.75
N ARG A 74 -36.17 4.99 -17.65
CA ARG A 74 -36.72 4.54 -16.35
C ARG A 74 -35.65 3.89 -15.49
N VAL A 75 -34.83 3.02 -16.07
CA VAL A 75 -33.72 2.37 -15.36
C VAL A 75 -32.71 3.42 -14.88
N CYS A 76 -32.27 4.33 -15.76
CA CYS A 76 -31.39 5.43 -15.38
C CYS A 76 -32.01 6.30 -14.27
N LEU A 77 -33.31 6.62 -14.36
CA LEU A 77 -33.98 7.38 -13.31
C LEU A 77 -33.97 6.63 -11.98
N CYS A 78 -34.32 5.34 -11.97
CA CYS A 78 -34.27 4.52 -10.75
C CYS A 78 -32.86 4.48 -10.15
N VAL A 79 -31.83 4.29 -10.97
CA VAL A 79 -30.42 4.27 -10.51
C VAL A 79 -30.03 5.63 -9.93
N VAL A 80 -30.34 6.74 -10.62
CA VAL A 80 -30.04 8.09 -10.14
C VAL A 80 -30.78 8.39 -8.84
N THR A 81 -32.06 8.04 -8.73
CA THR A 81 -32.83 8.23 -7.49
C THR A 81 -32.28 7.40 -6.35
N ALA A 82 -31.91 6.13 -6.59
CA ALA A 82 -31.30 5.29 -5.56
C ALA A 82 -29.95 5.86 -5.08
N LEU A 83 -29.09 6.31 -6.00
CA LEU A 83 -27.83 6.97 -5.65
C LEU A 83 -28.06 8.26 -4.87
N ALA A 84 -29.03 9.08 -5.26
CA ALA A 84 -29.36 10.31 -4.55
C ALA A 84 -29.85 10.03 -3.12
N LEU A 85 -30.65 8.98 -2.90
CA LEU A 85 -31.09 8.56 -1.57
C LEU A 85 -29.93 8.07 -0.71
N ILE A 86 -29.02 7.28 -1.29
CA ILE A 86 -27.81 6.80 -0.58
C ILE A 86 -26.93 7.98 -0.18
N VAL A 87 -26.67 8.91 -1.10
CA VAL A 87 -25.87 10.11 -0.82
C VAL A 87 -26.55 10.99 0.23
N GLY A 88 -27.86 11.19 0.13
CA GLY A 88 -28.63 11.96 1.11
C GLY A 88 -28.61 11.32 2.50
N ALA A 89 -28.76 9.99 2.59
CA ALA A 89 -28.66 9.26 3.85
C ALA A 89 -27.25 9.36 4.46
N LEU A 90 -26.21 9.18 3.65
CA LEU A 90 -24.83 9.34 4.10
C LEU A 90 -24.55 10.77 4.59
N ALA A 91 -25.03 11.77 3.87
CA ALA A 91 -24.89 13.17 4.27
C ALA A 91 -25.62 13.45 5.59
N ALA A 92 -26.81 12.88 5.79
CA ALA A 92 -27.53 12.99 7.05
C ALA A 92 -26.74 12.36 8.21
N VAL A 93 -26.22 11.15 8.04
CA VAL A 93 -25.39 10.46 9.05
C VAL A 93 -24.14 11.29 9.38
N LEU A 94 -23.40 11.77 8.38
CA LEU A 94 -22.26 12.64 8.61
C LEU A 94 -22.65 13.93 9.35
N GLY A 95 -23.76 14.55 8.96
CA GLY A 95 -24.31 15.72 9.64
C GLY A 95 -24.63 15.45 11.12
N THR A 96 -25.15 14.26 11.46
CA THR A 96 -25.40 13.91 12.87
C THR A 96 -24.13 13.76 13.70
N VAL A 97 -23.01 13.34 13.09
CA VAL A 97 -21.72 13.26 13.79
C VAL A 97 -21.11 14.66 13.90
N PHE A 98 -21.08 15.43 12.81
CA PHE A 98 -20.45 16.75 12.77
C PHE A 98 -21.13 17.77 13.68
N TYR A 99 -22.47 17.80 13.67
CA TYR A 99 -23.27 18.69 14.53
C TYR A 99 -23.76 17.99 15.81
N GLY A 100 -23.28 16.77 16.06
CA GLY A 100 -23.66 15.98 17.23
C GLY A 100 -23.13 16.57 18.54
N PRO A 101 -23.61 16.06 19.69
CA PRO A 101 -23.20 16.57 21.00
C PRO A 101 -21.75 16.25 21.37
N SER A 102 -21.15 15.22 20.76
CA SER A 102 -19.76 14.83 21.04
C SER A 102 -18.78 15.59 20.16
N ARG A 103 -18.17 16.64 20.73
CA ARG A 103 -17.08 17.39 20.07
C ARG A 103 -15.90 16.50 19.73
N THR A 104 -15.52 15.59 20.62
CA THR A 104 -14.41 14.65 20.39
C THR A 104 -14.65 13.77 19.17
N ALA A 105 -15.86 13.25 18.99
CA ALA A 105 -16.18 12.41 17.82
C ALA A 105 -16.21 13.23 16.52
N SER A 106 -16.74 14.46 16.57
CA SER A 106 -16.72 15.40 15.44
C SER A 106 -15.29 15.74 15.03
N ASP A 107 -14.45 16.14 15.98
CA ASP A 107 -13.05 16.49 15.77
C ASP A 107 -12.24 15.32 15.20
N GLN A 108 -12.39 14.14 15.79
CA GLN A 108 -11.70 12.93 15.33
C GLN A 108 -12.12 12.56 13.90
N LEU A 109 -13.40 12.70 13.56
CA LEU A 109 -13.88 12.47 12.18
C LEU A 109 -13.33 13.53 11.21
N VAL A 110 -13.32 14.81 11.58
CA VAL A 110 -12.72 15.87 10.76
C VAL A 110 -11.25 15.55 10.50
N ASN A 111 -10.45 15.26 11.53
CA ASN A 111 -9.04 14.93 11.38
C ASN A 111 -8.84 13.67 10.52
N SER A 112 -9.67 12.64 10.71
CA SER A 112 -9.61 11.41 9.89
C SER A 112 -9.82 11.68 8.39
N LEU A 113 -10.75 12.57 8.07
CA LEU A 113 -11.06 12.95 6.68
C LEU A 113 -10.00 13.87 6.08
N LEU A 114 -9.44 14.80 6.86
CA LEU A 114 -8.36 15.69 6.40
C LEU A 114 -7.04 14.93 6.15
N GLU A 115 -6.75 13.92 6.94
CA GLU A 115 -5.59 13.04 6.75
C GLU A 115 -5.81 12.02 5.61
N THR A 116 -7.04 11.88 5.13
CA THR A 116 -7.35 11.06 3.95
C THR A 116 -7.31 11.91 2.70
N SER A 117 -6.24 11.80 1.90
CA SER A 117 -6.02 12.65 0.69
C SER A 117 -7.26 12.85 -0.18
N ALA A 118 -8.01 11.78 -0.47
CA ALA A 118 -9.18 11.82 -1.35
C ALA A 118 -10.45 12.42 -0.71
N LEU A 119 -10.50 12.58 0.62
CA LEU A 119 -11.69 12.99 1.37
C LEU A 119 -11.54 14.36 2.06
N LYS A 120 -10.44 15.08 1.81
CA LYS A 120 -10.16 16.41 2.38
C LYS A 120 -11.29 17.44 2.15
N PHE A 121 -12.10 17.26 1.11
CA PHE A 121 -13.22 18.15 0.80
C PHE A 121 -14.45 17.95 1.71
N VAL A 122 -14.58 16.79 2.37
CA VAL A 122 -15.81 16.42 3.10
C VAL A 122 -16.08 17.33 4.30
N PRO A 123 -15.11 17.64 5.19
CA PRO A 123 -15.37 18.55 6.31
C PRO A 123 -15.86 19.93 5.86
N ARG A 124 -15.41 20.40 4.69
CA ARG A 124 -15.81 21.69 4.10
C ARG A 124 -17.25 21.74 3.59
N LEU A 125 -17.95 20.61 3.53
CA LEU A 125 -19.38 20.56 3.27
C LEU A 125 -20.21 20.96 4.51
N TYR A 126 -19.63 20.85 5.71
CA TYR A 126 -20.33 21.06 6.98
C TYR A 126 -19.78 22.23 7.79
N PHE A 127 -18.49 22.55 7.62
CA PHE A 127 -17.79 23.60 8.36
C PHE A 127 -17.15 24.63 7.41
N SER A 128 -17.04 25.87 7.89
CA SER A 128 -16.26 26.91 7.24
C SER A 128 -14.77 26.58 7.25
N LYS A 129 -13.95 27.37 6.53
CA LYS A 129 -12.49 27.16 6.52
C LYS A 129 -11.92 27.33 7.92
N GLU A 130 -12.35 28.41 8.56
CA GLU A 130 -11.89 28.88 9.87
C GLU A 130 -12.27 27.88 10.95
N GLN A 131 -13.48 27.32 10.89
CA GLN A 131 -13.92 26.26 11.81
C GLN A 131 -13.06 24.99 11.67
N VAL A 132 -12.72 24.60 10.44
CA VAL A 132 -11.85 23.44 10.21
C VAL A 132 -10.43 23.72 10.74
N GLU A 133 -9.90 24.91 10.49
CA GLU A 133 -8.58 25.32 11.01
C GLU A 133 -8.55 25.37 12.55
N GLU A 134 -9.63 25.83 13.18
CA GLU A 134 -9.77 25.83 14.65
C GLU A 134 -9.80 24.40 15.21
N ILE A 135 -10.53 23.49 14.55
CA ILE A 135 -10.54 22.06 14.90
C ILE A 135 -9.13 21.49 14.81
N VAL A 136 -8.40 21.74 13.72
CA VAL A 136 -7.02 21.25 13.57
C VAL A 136 -6.11 21.83 14.65
N ALA A 137 -6.16 23.14 14.89
CA ALA A 137 -5.30 23.83 15.85
C ALA A 137 -5.49 23.34 17.30
N ARG A 138 -6.73 23.06 17.72
CA ARG A 138 -6.98 22.53 19.07
C ARG A 138 -6.64 21.06 19.24
N ASN A 139 -6.43 20.33 18.14
CA ASN A 139 -6.03 18.92 18.12
C ASN A 139 -4.56 18.74 17.74
N ALA A 140 -3.74 19.78 17.82
CA ALA A 140 -2.35 19.73 17.40
C ALA A 140 -1.49 18.80 18.27
N VAL A 141 -0.46 18.24 17.64
CA VAL A 141 0.63 17.52 18.31
C VAL A 141 1.78 18.49 18.55
N ILE A 142 2.22 18.60 19.80
CA ILE A 142 3.37 19.41 20.18
C ILE A 142 4.54 18.47 20.39
N VAL A 143 5.53 18.60 19.52
CA VAL A 143 6.74 17.80 19.52
C VAL A 143 7.80 18.50 20.38
N PRO A 144 8.59 17.78 21.20
CA PRO A 144 9.76 18.36 21.86
C PRO A 144 10.72 18.97 20.84
N GLU A 145 11.20 20.20 21.10
CA GLU A 145 12.14 20.89 20.19
C GLU A 145 13.56 20.29 20.21
N GLU A 146 13.79 19.29 21.06
CA GLU A 146 15.10 18.67 21.26
C GLU A 146 15.46 17.70 20.14
N LYS A 147 16.73 17.69 19.77
CA LYS A 147 17.32 16.63 18.95
C LYS A 147 17.51 15.38 19.80
N THR A 148 17.47 14.21 19.16
CA THR A 148 17.84 12.95 19.81
C THR A 148 19.20 13.01 20.53
N ASP A 149 19.18 12.68 21.82
CA ASP A 149 20.34 12.34 22.62
C ASP A 149 20.77 10.89 22.33
N THR A 150 21.84 10.78 21.56
CA THR A 150 22.42 9.49 21.19
C THR A 150 23.01 8.69 22.36
N SER A 151 23.23 9.31 23.53
CA SER A 151 23.76 8.62 24.70
C SER A 151 22.75 7.65 25.35
N LEU A 152 21.46 7.84 25.09
CA LEU A 152 20.36 7.00 25.58
C LEU A 152 20.26 5.64 24.87
N VAL A 153 20.98 5.45 23.78
CA VAL A 153 20.97 4.22 22.99
C VAL A 153 22.35 3.57 23.04
N VAL A 154 22.37 2.32 23.51
CA VAL A 154 23.55 1.45 23.54
C VAL A 154 23.37 0.37 22.48
N VAL A 155 24.08 0.49 21.37
CA VAL A 155 24.13 -0.56 20.34
C VAL A 155 25.21 -1.56 20.76
N SER A 156 24.80 -2.70 21.28
CA SER A 156 25.74 -3.79 21.64
C SER A 156 26.34 -4.41 20.39
N ALA A 157 27.68 -4.53 20.37
CA ALA A 157 28.39 -5.25 19.32
C ALA A 157 28.01 -6.74 19.32
N LYS A 158 27.96 -7.34 18.12
CA LYS A 158 27.60 -8.74 17.86
C LYS A 158 28.28 -9.68 18.87
N SER A 159 27.55 -10.67 19.36
CA SER A 159 28.17 -11.85 19.93
C SER A 159 28.71 -12.71 18.78
N ASP A 160 30.00 -12.60 18.49
CA ASP A 160 30.72 -13.48 17.54
C ASP A 160 30.85 -14.89 18.14
N ASP A 161 29.75 -15.65 18.29
CA ASP A 161 29.79 -17.06 18.68
C ASP A 161 29.67 -17.96 17.44
N PRO A 162 30.76 -18.60 16.97
CA PRO A 162 30.83 -19.27 15.66
C PRO A 162 30.12 -20.64 15.59
N GLY A 163 29.02 -20.83 16.34
CA GLY A 163 28.47 -22.15 16.66
C GLY A 163 27.03 -22.48 16.29
N GLN A 164 26.23 -21.58 15.68
CA GLN A 164 24.81 -21.89 15.39
C GLN A 164 24.36 -21.59 13.95
N ASP A 165 23.45 -22.44 13.47
CA ASP A 165 22.70 -22.41 12.19
C ASP A 165 22.17 -21.00 11.81
N PRO A 166 21.87 -20.72 10.52
CA PRO A 166 21.86 -19.37 9.94
C PRO A 166 21.08 -18.36 10.78
N GLU A 167 21.83 -17.45 11.40
CA GLU A 167 21.40 -16.50 12.43
C GLU A 167 20.42 -15.41 11.94
N GLU A 168 20.09 -15.36 10.64
CA GLU A 168 19.32 -14.26 10.03
C GLU A 168 17.87 -14.11 10.55
N ILE A 169 17.27 -15.19 11.10
CA ILE A 169 15.84 -15.24 11.50
C ILE A 169 15.62 -15.00 13.00
N ARG A 170 16.64 -15.16 13.86
CA ARG A 170 16.46 -14.98 15.33
C ARG A 170 16.52 -13.52 15.78
N ASP A 171 17.00 -12.62 14.93
CA ASP A 171 17.14 -11.20 15.23
C ASP A 171 15.93 -10.34 14.83
N ILE A 172 14.93 -10.95 14.19
CA ILE A 172 13.71 -10.26 13.76
C ILE A 172 12.49 -10.95 14.37
N GLU A 173 11.73 -10.21 15.18
CA GLU A 173 10.53 -10.70 15.84
C GLU A 173 9.29 -9.97 15.27
N LEU A 174 8.27 -10.73 14.88
CA LEU A 174 7.00 -10.19 14.40
C LEU A 174 5.91 -10.43 15.45
N VAL A 175 5.31 -9.35 15.95
CA VAL A 175 4.28 -9.39 17.00
C VAL A 175 2.99 -8.77 16.48
N GLU A 176 1.83 -9.38 16.76
CA GLU A 176 0.55 -8.73 16.51
C GLU A 176 0.27 -7.66 17.57
N VAL A 177 -0.16 -6.47 17.13
CA VAL A 177 -0.56 -5.37 18.00
C VAL A 177 -2.06 -5.12 17.83
N LYS A 178 -2.80 -5.01 18.93
CA LYS A 178 -4.26 -4.80 18.92
C LYS A 178 -4.67 -3.79 19.97
N GLY A 179 -5.62 -2.95 19.60
CA GLY A 179 -6.29 -2.02 20.50
C GLY A 179 -7.78 -1.95 20.20
N PRO A 180 -8.52 -1.05 20.86
CA PRO A 180 -9.97 -0.97 20.74
C PRO A 180 -10.45 -0.67 19.31
N THR A 181 -9.70 0.12 18.55
CA THR A 181 -10.07 0.58 17.20
C THR A 181 -9.14 0.07 16.11
N TYR A 182 -8.05 -0.61 16.48
CA TYR A 182 -6.97 -0.97 15.55
C TYR A 182 -6.46 -2.39 15.73
N LYS A 183 -6.00 -2.96 14.60
CA LYS A 183 -5.13 -4.14 14.53
C LYS A 183 -3.90 -3.77 13.69
N GLY A 184 -2.75 -4.33 14.02
CA GLY A 184 -1.54 -4.18 13.25
C GLY A 184 -0.45 -5.15 13.68
N TYR A 185 0.78 -4.82 13.31
CA TYR A 185 1.94 -5.65 13.53
C TYR A 185 3.15 -4.78 13.90
N MET A 186 3.94 -5.26 14.85
CA MET A 186 5.25 -4.72 15.22
C MET A 186 6.32 -5.67 14.71
N LEU A 187 7.25 -5.17 13.91
CA LEU A 187 8.48 -5.88 13.57
C LEU A 187 9.62 -5.30 14.40
N ILE A 188 10.25 -6.14 15.23
CA ILE A 188 11.36 -5.77 16.10
C ILE A 188 12.64 -6.31 15.47
N VAL A 189 13.58 -5.44 15.15
CA VAL A 189 14.88 -5.78 14.55
C VAL A 189 15.97 -5.51 15.59
N ARG A 190 16.60 -6.58 16.09
CA ARG A 190 17.59 -6.49 17.18
C ARG A 190 18.89 -5.81 16.73
N ASP A 191 19.32 -6.08 15.51
CA ASP A 191 20.51 -5.44 14.92
C ASP A 191 20.10 -4.19 14.10
N PRO A 192 20.29 -2.96 14.63
CA PRO A 192 19.90 -1.74 13.93
C PRO A 192 20.72 -1.47 12.66
N SER A 193 21.90 -2.07 12.51
CA SER A 193 22.75 -1.89 11.32
C SER A 193 22.15 -2.48 10.05
N ARG A 194 21.19 -3.40 10.20
CA ARG A 194 20.43 -4.00 9.10
C ARG A 194 19.40 -3.05 8.51
N VAL A 195 19.03 -1.99 9.23
CA VAL A 195 17.99 -1.05 8.81
C VAL A 195 18.57 0.00 7.88
N LYS A 196 18.02 0.10 6.66
CA LYS A 196 18.46 1.06 5.64
C LYS A 196 17.28 1.74 4.96
N VAL A 197 17.55 2.75 4.14
CA VAL A 197 16.55 3.34 3.25
C VAL A 197 16.64 2.70 1.86
N GLY A 198 15.53 2.15 1.39
CA GLY A 198 15.29 1.77 0.00
C GLY A 198 14.62 2.92 -0.75
N VAL A 199 14.91 3.08 -2.05
CA VAL A 199 14.34 4.15 -2.89
C VAL A 199 13.77 3.56 -4.18
N CYS A 200 12.72 4.16 -4.73
CA CYS A 200 12.10 3.68 -5.96
C CYS A 200 13.03 3.81 -7.18
N HIS A 201 13.80 4.90 -7.25
CA HIS A 201 14.79 5.16 -8.28
C HIS A 201 15.65 6.36 -7.89
N ASN A 202 16.89 6.40 -8.39
CA ASN A 202 17.78 7.54 -8.30
C ASN A 202 18.31 7.88 -9.71
N PRO A 203 18.20 9.12 -10.19
CA PRO A 203 17.54 10.29 -9.57
C PRO A 203 16.02 10.14 -9.47
N PHE A 204 15.42 10.84 -8.49
CA PHE A 204 13.98 11.02 -8.42
C PHE A 204 13.51 11.90 -9.58
N LYS A 205 12.85 11.29 -10.57
CA LYS A 205 12.26 11.96 -11.74
C LYS A 205 10.73 11.90 -11.62
N GLU A 206 9.99 12.61 -12.49
CA GLU A 206 8.51 12.53 -12.61
C GLU A 206 7.98 11.16 -13.15
N ARG A 207 8.54 10.08 -12.62
CA ARG A 207 8.17 8.70 -12.90
C ARG A 207 7.26 8.20 -11.79
N TYR A 208 6.64 7.07 -12.05
CA TYR A 208 5.93 6.33 -11.02
C TYR A 208 6.93 5.81 -9.99
N GLY A 209 6.56 5.92 -8.72
CA GLY A 209 7.23 5.19 -7.65
C GLY A 209 7.09 3.68 -7.81
N LYS A 210 7.57 2.93 -6.83
CA LYS A 210 7.51 1.47 -6.82
C LYS A 210 6.63 0.97 -5.69
N PHE A 211 6.06 -0.21 -5.86
CA PHE A 211 5.41 -0.88 -4.73
C PHE A 211 6.48 -1.29 -3.70
N LEU A 212 6.04 -1.47 -2.44
CA LEU A 212 6.96 -1.76 -1.34
C LEU A 212 7.74 -3.06 -1.53
N ASP A 213 7.09 -4.09 -2.07
CA ASP A 213 7.67 -5.38 -2.43
C ASP A 213 8.72 -5.24 -3.53
N GLU A 214 8.45 -4.44 -4.57
CA GLU A 214 9.44 -4.16 -5.62
C GLU A 214 10.71 -3.50 -5.04
N ILE A 215 10.55 -2.52 -4.12
CA ILE A 215 11.69 -1.88 -3.45
C ILE A 215 12.45 -2.91 -2.59
N ALA A 216 11.73 -3.75 -1.84
CA ALA A 216 12.34 -4.76 -0.97
C ALA A 216 13.13 -5.80 -1.79
N GLU A 217 12.55 -6.31 -2.88
CA GLU A 217 13.16 -7.32 -3.74
C GLU A 217 14.42 -6.80 -4.44
N GLU A 218 14.39 -5.59 -5.00
CA GLU A 218 15.57 -4.98 -5.64
C GLU A 218 16.71 -4.72 -4.66
N GLU A 219 16.38 -4.37 -3.41
CA GLU A 219 17.36 -4.16 -2.36
C GLU A 219 17.84 -5.47 -1.71
N ASN A 220 17.25 -6.62 -2.07
CA ASN A 220 17.44 -7.91 -1.40
C ASN A 220 17.15 -7.82 0.12
N ALA A 221 16.03 -7.20 0.49
CA ALA A 221 15.62 -7.02 1.86
C ALA A 221 14.71 -8.18 2.35
N VAL A 222 14.91 -8.62 3.59
CA VAL A 222 14.04 -9.61 4.25
C VAL A 222 12.74 -8.98 4.76
N ALA A 223 12.76 -7.69 5.08
CA ALA A 223 11.59 -6.93 5.51
C ALA A 223 11.60 -5.50 4.95
N ALA A 224 10.42 -4.90 4.82
CA ALA A 224 10.28 -3.50 4.48
C ALA A 224 8.98 -2.90 5.04
N ILE A 225 9.04 -1.62 5.39
CA ILE A 225 7.88 -0.75 5.66
C ILE A 225 7.95 0.51 4.80
N ASN A 226 6.81 1.12 4.50
CA ASN A 226 6.79 2.43 3.85
C ASN A 226 7.43 3.50 4.76
N ALA A 227 8.00 4.55 4.16
CA ALA A 227 8.81 5.54 4.90
C ALA A 227 8.33 6.98 4.72
N GLY A 228 9.07 7.80 3.97
CA GLY A 228 8.88 9.24 3.88
C GLY A 228 7.69 9.66 3.04
N GLY A 229 7.38 10.95 3.12
CA GLY A 229 6.34 11.59 2.31
C GLY A 229 6.72 11.69 0.84
N PHE A 230 5.72 11.89 -0.01
CA PHE A 230 5.89 12.06 -1.45
C PHE A 230 4.77 12.89 -2.05
N GLU A 231 5.03 13.49 -3.21
CA GLU A 231 4.03 14.25 -3.94
C GLU A 231 2.82 13.38 -4.28
N ASP A 232 1.68 13.75 -3.68
CA ASP A 232 0.40 13.08 -3.84
C ASP A 232 -0.72 14.07 -4.15
N ASP A 233 -0.80 14.50 -5.41
CA ASP A 233 -1.82 15.41 -5.93
C ASP A 233 -3.25 14.89 -5.65
N ASN A 234 -3.79 15.26 -4.49
CA ASN A 234 -5.11 14.87 -3.99
C ASN A 234 -5.38 13.36 -4.02
N GLY A 235 -4.38 12.51 -3.75
CA GLY A 235 -4.54 11.05 -3.78
C GLY A 235 -4.31 10.41 -5.14
N SER A 236 -3.95 11.21 -6.16
CA SER A 236 -3.70 10.75 -7.53
C SER A 236 -2.22 10.87 -7.95
N GLY A 237 -1.32 11.09 -6.99
CA GLY A 237 0.11 11.24 -7.29
C GLY A 237 0.75 9.97 -7.83
N LYS A 238 1.86 10.15 -8.55
CA LYS A 238 2.65 9.05 -9.12
C LYS A 238 3.46 8.30 -8.06
N GLY A 239 3.66 8.90 -6.88
CA GLY A 239 4.38 8.31 -5.75
C GLY A 239 5.89 8.21 -5.90
N GLY A 240 6.49 8.85 -6.92
CA GLY A 240 7.92 8.73 -7.23
C GLY A 240 8.80 9.93 -6.82
N ILE A 241 8.20 11.02 -6.35
CA ILE A 241 8.91 12.25 -5.97
C ILE A 241 8.79 12.41 -4.45
N PRO A 242 9.89 12.28 -3.68
CA PRO A 242 9.87 12.46 -2.24
C PRO A 242 9.50 13.90 -1.87
N ILE A 243 8.84 14.06 -0.73
CA ILE A 243 8.76 15.35 -0.04
C ILE A 243 9.89 15.39 0.97
N GLY A 244 10.61 16.50 0.99
CA GLY A 244 11.62 16.73 2.02
C GLY A 244 13.04 16.32 1.66
N VAL A 245 13.70 15.57 2.54
CA VAL A 245 15.06 15.05 2.33
C VAL A 245 15.05 13.54 2.27
N VAL A 246 15.91 12.98 1.42
CA VAL A 246 16.21 11.53 1.42
C VAL A 246 17.72 11.33 1.49
N TYR A 247 18.15 10.58 2.50
CA TYR A 247 19.50 10.05 2.65
C TYR A 247 19.49 8.54 2.41
N LYS A 248 20.45 8.06 1.62
CA LYS A 248 20.72 6.64 1.43
C LYS A 248 22.23 6.42 1.37
N ASP A 249 22.73 5.46 2.15
CA ASP A 249 24.14 5.07 2.19
C ASP A 249 25.11 6.28 2.33
N GLY A 250 24.76 7.25 3.18
CA GLY A 250 25.55 8.44 3.48
C GLY A 250 25.40 9.60 2.50
N VAL A 251 24.60 9.44 1.44
CA VAL A 251 24.42 10.45 0.39
C VAL A 251 23.02 11.06 0.46
N GLN A 252 22.95 12.40 0.44
CA GLN A 252 21.69 13.13 0.27
C GLN A 252 21.23 13.02 -1.19
N LEU A 253 20.32 12.08 -1.47
CA LEU A 253 19.80 11.81 -2.82
C LEU A 253 18.72 12.80 -3.26
N TRP A 254 18.03 13.40 -2.30
CA TRP A 254 16.96 14.37 -2.56
C TRP A 254 16.94 15.44 -1.46
N SER A 255 16.66 16.68 -1.85
CA SER A 255 16.39 17.78 -0.94
C SER A 255 15.72 18.94 -1.67
N GLU A 256 14.67 19.50 -1.07
CA GLU A 256 14.12 20.81 -1.42
C GLU A 256 14.85 21.90 -0.61
N THR A 257 15.95 22.45 -1.15
CA THR A 257 17.01 23.14 -0.40
C THR A 257 16.55 24.21 0.61
N ASP A 258 15.48 24.96 0.31
CA ASP A 258 14.99 26.09 1.13
C ASP A 258 13.67 25.81 1.87
N THR A 259 13.18 24.57 1.83
CA THR A 259 11.98 24.14 2.57
C THR A 259 12.39 23.67 3.97
N TYR A 260 11.71 24.18 5.00
CA TYR A 260 11.81 23.63 6.36
C TYR A 260 10.89 22.42 6.49
N TYR A 261 11.42 21.33 7.03
CA TYR A 261 10.69 20.07 7.11
C TYR A 261 10.15 19.81 8.51
N ASP A 262 9.04 19.07 8.57
CA ASP A 262 8.38 18.67 9.82
C ASP A 262 9.34 17.89 10.71
N THR A 263 9.78 16.72 10.26
CA THR A 263 10.68 15.85 11.03
C THR A 263 11.56 15.05 10.07
N LEU A 264 12.88 15.16 10.25
CA LEU A 264 13.84 14.26 9.65
C LEU A 264 14.03 13.05 10.56
N ILE A 265 13.92 11.87 9.97
CA ILE A 265 13.92 10.58 10.66
C ILE A 265 14.94 9.69 9.96
N GLY A 266 16.04 9.35 10.64
CA GLY A 266 17.12 8.59 9.99
C GLY A 266 18.12 7.99 10.96
N PHE A 267 18.97 7.11 10.47
CA PHE A 267 20.04 6.47 11.25
C PHE A 267 21.38 7.14 10.95
N ASN A 268 22.16 7.42 11.99
CA ASN A 268 23.55 7.83 11.84
C ASN A 268 24.47 6.62 11.58
N TYR A 269 25.78 6.84 11.55
CA TYR A 269 26.78 5.79 11.33
C TYR A 269 26.99 4.86 12.54
N ASP A 270 26.49 5.23 13.72
CA ASP A 270 26.49 4.39 14.93
C ASP A 270 25.18 3.61 15.09
N ASP A 271 24.37 3.52 14.03
CA ASP A 271 23.08 2.84 14.01
C ASP A 271 22.03 3.40 14.99
N LYS A 272 22.16 4.68 15.34
CA LYS A 272 21.22 5.37 16.24
C LYS A 272 20.20 6.17 15.44
N LEU A 273 18.93 5.99 15.80
CA LEU A 273 17.81 6.72 15.21
C LEU A 273 17.85 8.17 15.67
N ILE A 274 18.09 9.08 14.72
CA ILE A 274 18.08 10.52 14.88
C ILE A 274 16.72 11.05 14.43
N ILE A 275 16.07 11.77 15.33
CA ILE A 275 14.88 12.57 15.07
C ILE A 275 15.27 14.04 15.24
N ALA A 276 15.00 14.84 14.22
CA ALA A 276 15.26 16.28 14.24
C ALA A 276 14.17 17.05 13.50
N THR A 277 13.66 18.11 14.11
CA THR A 277 12.58 18.96 13.57
C THR A 277 13.10 20.31 13.12
N GLY A 278 12.41 20.97 12.18
CA GLY A 278 12.66 22.37 11.87
C GLY A 278 14.01 22.64 11.17
N LEU A 279 14.49 21.68 10.38
CA LEU A 279 15.72 21.82 9.61
C LEU A 279 15.43 21.99 8.12
N SER A 280 16.25 22.80 7.45
CA SER A 280 16.32 22.84 6.00
C SER A 280 17.14 21.67 5.44
N GLY A 281 17.05 21.48 4.13
CA GLY A 281 17.87 20.52 3.40
C GLY A 281 19.37 20.72 3.60
N HIS A 282 19.81 21.97 3.66
CA HIS A 282 21.20 22.31 3.93
C HIS A 282 21.60 21.94 5.37
N GLN A 283 20.81 22.36 6.36
CA GLN A 283 21.10 22.13 7.78
C GLN A 283 21.10 20.63 8.13
N SER A 284 20.29 19.82 7.44
CA SER A 284 20.26 18.37 7.66
C SER A 284 21.61 17.66 7.44
N ARG A 285 22.54 18.28 6.68
CA ARG A 285 23.89 17.72 6.45
C ARG A 285 24.74 17.67 7.70
N GLU A 286 24.46 18.52 8.68
CA GLU A 286 25.17 18.55 9.96
C GLU A 286 24.79 17.37 10.88
N LEU A 287 23.76 16.60 10.52
CA LEU A 287 23.30 15.45 11.30
C LEU A 287 24.11 14.17 11.05
N ASN A 288 24.96 14.16 10.03
CA ASN A 288 25.82 13.03 9.67
C ASN A 288 25.04 11.69 9.55
N LEU A 289 23.96 11.71 8.77
CA LEU A 289 23.09 10.55 8.57
C LEU A 289 23.63 9.59 7.52
N ARG A 290 23.48 8.29 7.79
CA ARG A 290 23.66 7.21 6.82
C ARG A 290 22.41 7.06 5.96
N ASP A 291 21.26 6.90 6.60
CA ASP A 291 19.98 6.66 5.95
C ASP A 291 18.93 7.56 6.60
N GLY A 292 17.97 8.09 5.83
CA GLY A 292 16.94 8.93 6.42
C GLY A 292 15.92 9.47 5.43
N VAL A 293 14.76 9.82 5.96
CA VAL A 293 13.63 10.38 5.21
C VAL A 293 12.97 11.51 5.99
N THR A 294 12.13 12.28 5.32
CA THR A 294 11.26 13.27 5.96
C THR A 294 9.83 12.76 6.06
N PHE A 295 9.27 12.83 7.27
CA PHE A 295 7.83 12.76 7.54
C PHE A 295 7.54 13.39 8.91
N GLY A 296 6.45 13.02 9.57
CA GLY A 296 6.19 13.43 10.94
C GLY A 296 4.78 13.09 11.41
N PRO A 297 4.44 13.51 12.63
CA PRO A 297 5.33 14.16 13.60
C PRO A 297 6.27 13.16 14.30
N ALA A 298 7.25 13.66 15.06
CA ALA A 298 7.89 12.84 16.08
C ALA A 298 6.87 12.45 17.17
N LEU A 299 7.06 11.26 17.75
CA LEU A 299 6.15 10.64 18.71
C LEU A 299 6.79 10.57 20.10
N VAL A 300 8.05 10.15 20.16
CA VAL A 300 8.85 10.06 21.38
C VAL A 300 10.25 10.58 21.04
N VAL A 301 10.79 11.46 21.87
CA VAL A 301 12.15 11.96 21.76
C VAL A 301 12.78 11.90 23.13
N ASN A 302 13.95 11.26 23.26
CA ASN A 302 14.68 11.13 24.52
C ASN A 302 13.87 10.49 25.66
N GLY A 303 12.96 9.57 25.34
CA GLY A 303 12.03 8.93 26.27
C GLY A 303 10.81 9.80 26.64
N GLU A 304 10.74 11.04 26.15
CA GLU A 304 9.62 11.94 26.37
C GLU A 304 8.60 11.86 25.23
N ALA A 305 7.34 11.66 25.60
CA ALA A 305 6.22 11.60 24.66
C ALA A 305 5.87 12.99 24.11
N ALA A 306 5.54 13.06 22.82
CA ALA A 306 4.94 14.26 22.25
C ALA A 306 3.61 14.60 22.97
N VAL A 307 3.39 15.89 23.23
CA VAL A 307 2.19 16.35 23.93
C VAL A 307 1.04 16.44 22.94
N ILE A 308 0.00 15.68 23.22
CA ILE A 308 -1.20 15.61 22.41
C ILE A 308 -2.27 16.55 22.95
N LYS A 309 -2.84 17.40 22.09
CA LYS A 309 -4.06 18.18 22.41
C LYS A 309 -5.31 17.53 21.82
N GLY A 310 -6.42 17.63 22.56
CA GLY A 310 -7.75 17.18 22.10
C GLY A 310 -7.81 15.69 21.74
N SER A 311 -8.44 15.38 20.61
CA SER A 311 -8.56 14.05 20.00
C SER A 311 -7.27 13.52 19.35
N SER A 312 -6.17 14.28 19.38
CA SER A 312 -4.85 13.96 18.79
C SER A 312 -4.74 14.03 17.27
N SER A 313 -5.55 13.22 16.58
CA SER A 313 -5.49 12.98 15.15
C SER A 313 -6.70 12.14 14.74
N GLY A 314 -6.84 11.92 13.44
CA GLY A 314 -7.79 10.94 12.93
C GLY A 314 -7.43 9.49 13.27
N LEU A 315 -8.43 8.61 13.20
CA LEU A 315 -8.23 7.16 13.18
C LEU A 315 -7.91 6.73 11.76
N ASN A 316 -6.69 6.29 11.53
CA ASN A 316 -6.21 5.93 10.20
C ASN A 316 -5.27 4.72 10.25
N PRO A 317 -5.02 4.05 9.11
CA PRO A 317 -3.85 3.19 8.99
C PRO A 317 -2.59 4.04 9.20
N ARG A 318 -1.62 3.50 9.91
CA ARG A 318 -0.42 4.23 10.32
C ARG A 318 0.82 3.37 10.16
N THR A 319 1.95 4.03 9.96
CA THR A 319 3.28 3.42 10.07
C THR A 319 4.14 4.28 10.98
N ALA A 320 4.94 3.66 11.83
CA ALA A 320 5.89 4.35 12.70
C ALA A 320 7.20 3.57 12.80
N ILE A 321 8.28 4.28 13.07
CA ILE A 321 9.59 3.70 13.37
C ILE A 321 10.09 4.24 14.70
N GLY A 322 10.79 3.40 15.46
CA GLY A 322 11.43 3.83 16.70
C GLY A 322 12.62 2.95 17.06
N GLN A 323 13.31 3.33 18.12
CA GLN A 323 14.46 2.61 18.64
C GLN A 323 14.41 2.57 20.16
N ARG A 324 14.73 1.41 20.72
CA ARG A 324 14.85 1.17 22.16
C ARG A 324 16.23 1.55 22.68
N ALA A 325 16.36 1.66 24.00
CA ALA A 325 17.64 1.91 24.67
C ALA A 325 18.71 0.84 24.38
N ASP A 326 18.29 -0.41 24.11
CA ASP A 326 19.17 -1.53 23.76
C ASP A 326 19.54 -1.59 22.27
N GLY A 327 19.20 -0.55 21.50
CA GLY A 327 19.53 -0.43 20.08
C GLY A 327 18.50 -1.07 19.14
N ALA A 328 17.61 -1.94 19.62
CA ALA A 328 16.64 -2.61 18.74
C ALA A 328 15.68 -1.60 18.08
N VAL A 329 15.43 -1.81 16.78
CA VAL A 329 14.53 -0.97 15.97
C VAL A 329 13.13 -1.57 15.97
N LEU A 330 12.14 -0.70 16.14
CA LEU A 330 10.73 -1.01 16.12
C LEU A 330 10.12 -0.47 14.83
N MET A 331 9.48 -1.33 14.05
CA MET A 331 8.76 -0.99 12.82
C MET A 331 7.29 -1.36 12.99
N LEU A 332 6.44 -0.37 13.26
CA LEU A 332 5.02 -0.54 13.53
C LEU A 332 4.21 -0.25 12.27
N VAL A 333 3.29 -1.15 11.92
CA VAL A 333 2.27 -0.91 10.88
C VAL A 333 0.89 -1.27 11.42
N ILE A 334 -0.03 -0.33 11.33
CA ILE A 334 -1.42 -0.45 11.77
C ILE A 334 -2.36 -0.43 10.56
N ASP A 335 -3.25 -1.42 10.49
CA ASP A 335 -4.35 -1.46 9.53
C ASP A 335 -5.44 -0.45 9.92
N GLY A 336 -6.21 0.03 8.96
CA GLY A 336 -7.29 0.98 9.23
C GLY A 336 -8.28 1.07 8.07
N ARG A 337 -9.35 1.84 8.25
CA ARG A 337 -10.42 2.03 7.24
C ARG A 337 -11.03 0.71 6.73
N GLN A 338 -11.11 -0.29 7.60
CA GLN A 338 -11.67 -1.62 7.33
C GLN A 338 -12.66 -2.03 8.45
N PRO A 339 -13.61 -2.95 8.19
CA PRO A 339 -14.60 -3.36 9.19
C PRO A 339 -14.00 -3.93 10.49
N ASN A 340 -12.83 -4.53 10.40
CA ASN A 340 -12.08 -5.14 11.50
C ASN A 340 -10.96 -4.24 12.06
N SER A 341 -10.71 -3.06 11.46
CA SER A 341 -9.75 -2.08 11.95
C SER A 341 -10.13 -0.69 11.44
N LEU A 342 -10.58 0.19 12.32
CA LEU A 342 -10.86 1.59 11.97
C LEU A 342 -9.54 2.34 11.75
N GLY A 343 -8.51 2.01 12.52
CA GLY A 343 -7.20 2.65 12.52
C GLY A 343 -6.82 3.17 13.89
N ALA A 344 -5.61 3.73 13.96
CA ALA A 344 -5.02 4.28 15.17
C ALA A 344 -4.86 5.80 15.06
N SER A 345 -4.98 6.46 16.20
CA SER A 345 -4.60 7.84 16.42
C SER A 345 -3.10 7.98 16.72
N LEU A 346 -2.55 9.19 16.68
CA LEU A 346 -1.16 9.44 17.06
C LEU A 346 -0.92 9.15 18.55
N SER A 347 -1.92 9.36 19.42
CA SER A 347 -1.85 8.94 20.82
C SER A 347 -1.68 7.44 20.99
N ASP A 348 -2.39 6.65 20.16
CA ASP A 348 -2.27 5.19 20.18
C ASP A 348 -0.85 4.79 19.77
N LEU A 349 -0.30 5.41 18.73
CA LEU A 349 1.07 5.18 18.28
C LEU A 349 2.08 5.49 19.37
N ILE A 350 1.99 6.65 20.03
CA ILE A 350 2.87 7.01 21.16
C ILE A 350 2.80 5.94 22.25
N SER A 351 1.58 5.53 22.63
CA SER A 351 1.36 4.53 23.68
C SER A 351 2.00 3.19 23.33
N ILE A 352 1.81 2.70 22.09
CA ILE A 352 2.43 1.46 21.61
C ILE A 352 3.95 1.58 21.60
N MET A 353 4.50 2.67 21.07
CA MET A 353 5.95 2.82 20.97
C MET A 353 6.61 2.84 22.36
N LEU A 354 6.00 3.51 23.33
CA LEU A 354 6.46 3.51 24.72
C LEU A 354 6.30 2.15 25.39
N GLU A 355 5.19 1.44 25.16
CA GLU A 355 4.96 0.08 25.69
C GLU A 355 6.04 -0.90 25.20
N TYR A 356 6.49 -0.74 23.96
CA TYR A 356 7.60 -1.52 23.39
C TYR A 356 8.99 -0.96 23.73
N GLY A 357 9.07 0.06 24.59
CA GLY A 357 10.32 0.58 25.14
C GLY A 357 11.09 1.54 24.22
N ALA A 358 10.42 2.18 23.26
CA ALA A 358 11.06 3.18 22.42
C ALA A 358 11.54 4.37 23.26
N VAL A 359 12.82 4.72 23.10
CA VAL A 359 13.38 6.00 23.60
C VAL A 359 13.30 7.09 22.54
N ASN A 360 13.26 6.71 21.26
CA ASN A 360 13.01 7.61 20.14
C ASN A 360 12.00 6.94 19.20
N ALA A 361 11.00 7.68 18.73
CA ALA A 361 10.01 7.18 17.78
C ALA A 361 9.40 8.32 16.96
N ALA A 362 9.09 8.05 15.70
CA ALA A 362 8.45 9.01 14.80
C ALA A 362 7.40 8.34 13.90
N ASN A 363 6.38 9.11 13.54
CA ASN A 363 5.37 8.69 12.58
C ASN A 363 5.95 8.80 11.15
N LEU A 364 5.57 7.83 10.32
CA LEU A 364 5.91 7.73 8.90
C LEU A 364 4.65 7.89 8.04
N ASP A 365 4.81 7.87 6.72
CA ASP A 365 3.66 7.95 5.81
C ASP A 365 2.62 6.88 6.17
N GLY A 366 1.34 7.21 5.99
CA GLY A 366 0.23 6.43 6.52
C GLY A 366 -0.83 6.14 5.48
N GLY A 367 -2.05 5.88 5.96
CA GLY A 367 -3.20 5.63 5.08
C GLY A 367 -2.95 4.42 4.18
N SER A 368 -3.24 4.57 2.88
CA SER A 368 -3.03 3.49 1.90
C SER A 368 -1.58 3.08 1.68
N SER A 369 -0.61 3.88 2.16
CA SER A 369 0.81 3.54 2.12
C SER A 369 1.22 2.54 3.20
N SER A 370 0.44 2.43 4.29
CA SER A 370 0.78 1.63 5.48
C SER A 370 0.88 0.15 5.15
N LYS A 371 2.11 -0.34 5.00
CA LYS A 371 2.41 -1.69 4.54
C LYS A 371 3.65 -2.26 5.22
N LEU A 372 3.55 -3.53 5.60
CA LEU A 372 4.64 -4.37 6.09
C LEU A 372 4.83 -5.54 5.12
N TYR A 373 5.99 -5.61 4.50
CA TYR A 373 6.46 -6.75 3.72
C TYR A 373 7.51 -7.49 4.54
N TYR A 374 7.38 -8.80 4.69
CA TYR A 374 8.32 -9.63 5.44
C TYR A 374 8.35 -11.05 4.89
N GLN A 375 9.55 -11.59 4.64
CA GLN A 375 9.77 -12.93 4.10
C GLN A 375 8.97 -13.24 2.83
N GLY A 376 9.04 -12.35 1.84
CA GLY A 376 8.44 -12.61 0.52
C GLY A 376 6.93 -12.33 0.43
N LYS A 377 6.30 -11.76 1.45
CA LYS A 377 4.85 -11.49 1.46
C LYS A 377 4.48 -10.26 2.26
N PHE A 378 3.32 -9.68 1.94
CA PHE A 378 2.67 -8.68 2.79
C PHE A 378 2.06 -9.35 4.03
N ILE A 379 2.28 -8.75 5.19
CA ILE A 379 1.77 -9.24 6.47
C ILE A 379 0.40 -8.64 6.81
N ASN A 380 0.20 -7.36 6.48
CA ASN A 380 -0.99 -6.61 6.87
C ASN A 380 -1.96 -6.40 5.71
N ASP A 381 -3.25 -6.26 6.05
CA ASP A 381 -4.32 -6.09 5.08
C ASP A 381 -4.37 -4.63 4.63
N GLY A 382 -4.07 -4.36 3.35
CA GLY A 382 -4.04 -2.99 2.83
C GLY A 382 -5.43 -2.43 2.54
N VAL A 383 -5.57 -1.10 2.62
CA VAL A 383 -6.83 -0.39 2.31
C VAL A 383 -7.07 -0.21 0.80
N ALA A 384 -6.08 -0.49 -0.04
CA ALA A 384 -6.16 -0.07 -1.43
C ALA A 384 -7.08 -0.99 -2.26
N VAL A 385 -8.29 -0.51 -2.52
CA VAL A 385 -9.29 -1.11 -3.45
C VAL A 385 -8.72 -1.30 -4.87
N THR A 386 -7.64 -0.59 -5.22
CA THR A 386 -6.98 -0.61 -6.55
C THR A 386 -5.56 -1.22 -6.55
N GLY A 387 -5.14 -1.89 -5.47
CA GLY A 387 -3.77 -2.44 -5.31
C GLY A 387 -2.82 -1.52 -4.53
N SER A 388 -1.69 -2.06 -4.03
CA SER A 388 -0.70 -1.36 -3.18
C SER A 388 -0.36 0.05 -3.68
N ARG A 389 -0.06 0.98 -2.78
CA ARG A 389 0.34 2.34 -3.18
C ARG A 389 1.80 2.33 -3.62
N ARG A 390 2.11 3.11 -4.66
CA ARG A 390 3.50 3.33 -5.10
C ARG A 390 4.15 4.36 -4.18
N LEU A 391 5.38 4.09 -3.80
CA LEU A 391 6.14 4.80 -2.79
C LEU A 391 7.46 5.29 -3.39
N ALA A 392 7.96 6.41 -2.85
CA ALA A 392 9.26 6.94 -3.22
C ALA A 392 10.38 6.30 -2.39
N THR A 393 10.08 6.02 -1.11
CA THR A 393 11.04 5.52 -0.13
C THR A 393 10.43 4.45 0.77
N ALA A 394 11.28 3.57 1.30
CA ALA A 394 10.95 2.55 2.28
C ALA A 394 12.08 2.43 3.31
N PHE A 395 11.75 2.06 4.55
CA PHE A 395 12.73 1.49 5.45
C PHE A 395 12.78 -0.01 5.21
N ILE A 396 13.97 -0.52 4.98
CA ILE A 396 14.22 -1.93 4.64
C ILE A 396 15.12 -2.56 5.69
N VAL A 397 15.01 -3.88 5.85
CA VAL A 397 15.88 -4.69 6.69
C VAL A 397 16.62 -5.66 5.79
N LYS A 398 17.95 -5.58 5.74
CA LYS A 398 18.80 -6.43 4.91
C LYS A 398 19.26 -7.69 5.63
#